data_AF-B8AUD5-F1
#
_entry.id   AF-B8AUD5-F1
#
_cell.length_a   1.000
_cell.length_b   1.000
_cell.length_c   1.000
_cell.angle_alpha   90.00
_cell.angle_beta   90.00
_cell.angle_gamma   90.00
#
_symmetry.space_group_name_H-M   'P 1'
#
loop_
_entity.id
_entity.type
_entity.pdbx_description
1 polymer ?
#
loop_
_entity_poly.entity_id
_entity_poly.type
_entity_poly.pdbx_seq_one_letter_code
_entity_poly.pdbx_strand_id
1 'polypeptide(L)'
;MAMWVFGYGSLVWNPGFAHDARLVGFVRDYRRVFYQGSTDHRGTPEFPGRTVTLEHQPGATCVTLLSHMFFVDVLRDLLIWGVAYKISTEQDKQTALEMVI
;
A
#
# COMPACT_ATOMS: atom_id res chain seq x y z
N MET A 1 -18.11 10.29 -11.40
CA MET A 1 -16.82 9.70 -11.83
C MET A 1 -16.41 8.65 -10.81
N ALA A 2 -15.85 7.49 -11.19
CA ALA A 2 -15.38 6.49 -10.22
C ALA A 2 -13.91 6.74 -9.84
N MET A 3 -13.56 6.53 -8.57
CA MET A 3 -12.20 6.65 -8.03
C MET A 3 -11.62 5.26 -7.78
N TRP A 4 -10.30 5.12 -7.95
CA TRP A 4 -9.57 3.92 -7.56
C TRP A 4 -8.55 4.23 -6.48
N VAL A 5 -8.55 3.43 -5.42
CA VAL A 5 -7.59 3.52 -4.31
C VAL A 5 -6.77 2.24 -4.27
N PHE A 6 -5.44 2.36 -4.19
CA PHE A 6 -4.54 1.23 -4.07
C PHE A 6 -4.04 1.07 -2.64
N GLY A 7 -4.40 -0.04 -2.00
CA GLY A 7 -3.95 -0.41 -0.67
C GLY A 7 -2.65 -1.22 -0.70
N TYR A 8 -1.61 -0.71 -0.04
CA TYR A 8 -0.28 -1.35 0.10
C TYR A 8 0.07 -1.70 1.56
N GLY A 9 -0.82 -1.40 2.51
CA GLY A 9 -0.67 -1.61 3.95
C GLY A 9 -1.91 -2.23 4.59
N SER A 10 -2.45 -1.59 5.63
CA SER A 10 -3.66 -2.04 6.34
C SER A 10 -4.85 -2.26 5.42
N LEU A 11 -5.01 -1.40 4.40
CA LEU A 11 -6.08 -1.47 3.40
C LEU A 11 -6.13 -2.81 2.63
N VAL A 12 -5.05 -3.59 2.60
CA VAL A 12 -5.04 -4.92 1.97
C VAL A 12 -6.02 -5.88 2.65
N TRP A 13 -6.16 -5.77 3.99
CA TRP A 13 -6.98 -6.67 4.81
C TRP A 13 -8.13 -5.94 5.52
N ASN A 14 -8.05 -4.63 5.72
CA ASN A 14 -9.10 -3.83 6.35
C ASN A 14 -9.28 -2.48 5.63
N PRO A 15 -10.14 -2.41 4.59
CA PRO A 15 -10.33 -1.18 3.82
C PRO A 15 -11.09 -0.09 4.60
N GLY A 16 -12.05 -0.46 5.46
CA GLY A 16 -12.84 0.50 6.25
C GLY A 16 -13.84 1.36 5.47
N PHE A 17 -14.09 1.07 4.19
CA PHE A 17 -15.09 1.74 3.35
C PHE A 17 -15.78 0.76 2.39
N ALA A 18 -16.97 1.11 1.89
CA ALA A 18 -17.64 0.33 0.87
C ALA A 18 -17.01 0.56 -0.51
N HIS A 19 -17.04 -0.46 -1.36
CA HIS A 19 -16.42 -0.44 -2.68
C HIS A 19 -17.21 -1.31 -3.67
N ASP A 20 -17.19 -0.90 -4.94
CA ASP A 20 -17.90 -1.59 -6.02
C ASP A 20 -17.12 -2.81 -6.53
N ALA A 21 -15.78 -2.74 -6.47
CA ALA A 21 -14.89 -3.80 -6.96
C ALA A 21 -13.58 -3.84 -6.17
N ARG A 22 -12.98 -5.03 -6.11
CA ARG A 22 -11.70 -5.31 -5.45
C ARG A 22 -10.83 -6.13 -6.39
N LEU A 23 -9.63 -5.63 -6.71
CA LEU A 23 -8.67 -6.30 -7.60
C LEU A 23 -7.32 -6.43 -6.91
N VAL A 24 -6.77 -7.64 -6.87
CA VAL A 24 -5.39 -7.86 -6.45
C VAL A 24 -4.47 -7.49 -7.61
N GLY A 25 -3.42 -6.73 -7.33
CA GLY A 25 -2.47 -6.28 -8.33
C GLY A 25 -1.21 -5.73 -7.71
N PHE A 26 -0.43 -5.02 -8.52
CA PHE A 26 0.82 -4.43 -8.06
C PHE A 26 1.10 -3.07 -8.70
N VAL A 27 1.98 -2.30 -8.07
CA VAL A 27 2.53 -1.06 -8.60
C VAL A 27 4.04 -1.18 -8.83
N ARG A 28 4.57 -0.38 -9.76
CA ARG A 28 5.99 -0.28 -10.14
C ARG A 28 6.53 1.07 -9.71
N ASP A 29 7.86 1.22 -9.69
CA ASP A 29 8.57 2.49 -9.43
C ASP A 29 8.37 3.04 -8.00
N TYR A 30 7.96 2.18 -7.09
CA TYR A 30 7.89 2.45 -5.67
C TYR A 30 8.58 1.33 -4.89
N ARG A 31 9.09 1.66 -3.70
CA ARG A 31 9.47 0.69 -2.69
C ARG A 31 8.59 0.82 -1.45
N ARG A 32 8.27 -0.32 -0.83
CA ARG A 32 7.48 -0.38 0.39
C ARG A 32 8.41 -0.35 1.60
N VAL A 33 8.31 0.69 2.42
CA VAL A 33 9.22 0.93 3.55
C VAL A 33 8.44 1.22 4.82
N PHE A 34 9.00 0.88 5.99
CA PHE A 34 8.39 1.15 7.30
C PHE A 34 8.93 2.45 7.91
N TYR A 35 8.86 3.54 7.15
CA TYR A 35 9.45 4.83 7.55
C TYR A 35 8.44 5.82 8.09
N GLN A 36 7.14 5.59 7.93
CA GLN A 36 6.11 6.46 8.49
C GLN A 36 5.99 6.25 9.99
N GLY A 37 5.99 7.32 10.77
CA GLY A 37 5.73 7.26 12.21
C GLY A 37 4.22 7.14 12.48
N SER A 38 3.83 6.32 13.46
CA SER A 38 2.45 6.28 13.97
C SER A 38 2.45 6.45 15.48
N THR A 39 1.69 7.44 15.95
CA THR A 39 1.55 7.81 17.36
C THR A 39 0.17 7.50 17.92
N ASP A 40 -0.73 6.99 17.09
CA ASP A 40 -2.17 6.87 17.31
C ASP A 40 -2.71 5.45 17.10
N HIS A 41 -2.05 4.66 16.24
CA HIS A 41 -2.47 3.29 15.91
C HIS A 41 -1.46 2.23 16.33
N ARG A 42 -0.18 2.42 15.98
CA ARG A 42 0.88 1.42 16.19
C ARG A 42 1.99 1.90 17.14
N GLY A 43 1.76 3.00 17.84
CA GLY A 43 2.64 3.55 18.86
C GLY A 43 1.92 4.60 19.69
N THR A 44 2.67 5.37 20.48
CA THR A 44 2.17 6.51 21.26
C THR A 44 2.97 7.76 20.90
N PRO A 45 2.53 8.98 21.31
CA PRO A 45 3.31 10.20 21.11
C PRO A 45 4.73 10.12 21.69
N GLU A 46 4.91 9.44 22.82
CA GLU A 46 6.21 9.26 23.50
C GLU A 46 7.05 8.17 22.83
N PHE A 47 6.42 7.14 22.28
CA PHE A 47 7.06 6.00 21.63
C PHE A 47 6.39 5.70 20.28
N PRO A 48 6.73 6.45 19.22
CA PRO A 48 6.10 6.29 17.92
C PRO A 48 6.46 4.93 17.31
N GLY A 49 5.43 4.25 16.82
CA GLY A 49 5.58 3.03 16.01
C GLY A 49 5.99 3.36 14.59
N ARG A 50 6.32 2.33 13.81
CA ARG A 50 6.58 2.45 12.38
C ARG A 50 5.48 1.78 11.57
N THR A 51 4.91 2.52 10.63
CA THR A 51 3.93 2.04 9.67
C THR A 51 4.49 2.10 8.26
N VAL A 52 3.83 1.38 7.37
CA VAL A 52 4.26 1.21 5.99
C VAL A 52 3.89 2.43 5.15
N THR A 53 4.81 2.85 4.29
CA THR A 53 4.62 3.90 3.29
C THR A 53 5.28 3.50 1.97
N LEU A 54 4.93 4.20 0.89
CA LEU A 54 5.55 4.05 -0.41
C LEU A 54 6.50 5.21 -0.66
N GLU A 55 7.73 4.87 -1.01
CA GLU A 55 8.72 5.84 -1.46
C GLU A 55 8.92 5.67 -2.96
N HIS A 56 8.74 6.75 -3.71
CA HIS A 56 8.96 6.75 -5.15
C HIS A 56 10.44 6.51 -5.44
N GLN A 57 10.70 5.48 -6.23
CA GLN A 57 12.06 5.11 -6.62
C GLN A 57 11.97 4.54 -8.03
N PRO A 58 12.31 5.33 -9.07
CA PRO A 58 12.25 4.89 -10.46
C PRO A 58 13.06 3.62 -10.70
N GLY A 59 12.48 2.64 -11.39
CA GLY A 59 13.10 1.34 -11.61
C GLY A 59 13.22 0.50 -10.33
N ALA A 60 12.74 1.01 -9.19
CA ALA A 60 12.69 0.24 -7.98
C ALA A 60 11.77 -0.93 -8.17
N THR A 61 12.37 -2.01 -7.76
CA THR A 61 11.76 -3.30 -7.71
C THR A 61 12.03 -3.76 -6.28
N CYS A 62 10.98 -4.13 -5.55
CA CYS A 62 11.01 -4.35 -4.11
C CYS A 62 11.93 -5.54 -3.73
N VAL A 63 13.25 -5.32 -3.70
CA VAL A 63 14.20 -6.32 -3.20
C VAL A 63 14.17 -6.28 -1.67
N THR A 64 13.44 -7.21 -1.07
CA THR A 64 13.79 -7.64 0.29
C THR A 64 15.10 -8.40 0.15
N LEU A 65 16.14 -8.03 0.89
CA LEU A 65 17.50 -8.59 0.79
C LEU A 65 17.50 -10.12 0.89
N LEU A 66 17.48 -10.82 -0.25
CA LEU A 66 17.90 -12.21 -0.38
C LEU A 66 18.86 -12.27 -1.57
N SER A 67 20.12 -12.47 -1.23
CA SER A 67 21.21 -12.66 -2.18
C SER A 67 21.00 -13.95 -2.97
N HIS A 68 21.12 -13.83 -4.29
CA HIS A 68 21.10 -14.89 -5.30
C HIS A 68 19.74 -15.58 -5.56
N MET A 69 19.24 -15.45 -6.80
CA MET A 69 18.93 -16.55 -7.73
C MET A 69 17.64 -16.32 -8.59
N PHE A 70 17.77 -16.57 -9.91
CA PHE A 70 16.76 -16.75 -11.00
C PHE A 70 15.94 -15.57 -11.59
N PHE A 71 16.29 -15.23 -12.84
CA PHE A 71 15.91 -14.03 -13.61
C PHE A 71 14.45 -13.94 -14.11
N VAL A 72 13.55 -14.88 -13.81
CA VAL A 72 12.16 -14.87 -14.34
C VAL A 72 11.09 -14.88 -13.23
N ASP A 73 11.35 -15.50 -12.08
CA ASP A 73 10.47 -15.38 -10.89
C ASP A 73 10.82 -14.20 -9.99
N VAL A 74 12.06 -13.68 -10.07
CA VAL A 74 12.48 -12.51 -9.30
C VAL A 74 11.65 -11.27 -9.65
N LEU A 75 11.25 -11.06 -10.91
CA LEU A 75 10.40 -9.92 -11.30
C LEU A 75 9.06 -9.86 -10.55
N ARG A 76 8.55 -10.98 -10.01
CA ARG A 76 7.31 -11.01 -9.21
C ARG A 76 7.50 -10.50 -7.79
N ASP A 77 8.64 -10.82 -7.17
CA ASP A 77 9.00 -10.35 -5.81
C ASP A 77 9.44 -8.89 -5.81
N LEU A 78 9.82 -8.42 -6.99
CA LEU A 78 10.23 -7.07 -7.28
C LEU A 78 9.05 -6.07 -7.39
N LEU A 79 7.80 -6.48 -7.22
CA LEU A 79 6.64 -5.61 -7.35
C LEU A 79 5.94 -5.39 -6.01
N ILE A 80 5.39 -4.20 -5.77
CA ILE A 80 4.60 -3.98 -4.55
C ILE A 80 3.21 -4.51 -4.80
N TRP A 81 2.95 -5.69 -4.26
CA TRP A 81 1.62 -6.29 -4.23
C TRP A 81 0.69 -5.55 -3.27
N GLY A 82 -0.56 -5.42 -3.70
CA GLY A 82 -1.61 -4.75 -2.96
C GLY A 82 -2.98 -5.01 -3.57
N VAL A 83 -3.93 -4.17 -3.21
CA VAL A 83 -5.32 -4.30 -3.63
C VAL A 83 -5.86 -2.96 -4.11
N ALA A 84 -6.42 -2.93 -5.32
CA ALA A 84 -7.13 -1.78 -5.86
C ALA A 84 -8.63 -1.90 -5.59
N TYR A 85 -9.22 -0.82 -5.08
CA TYR A 85 -10.65 -0.72 -4.78
C TYR A 85 -11.30 0.34 -5.67
N LYS A 86 -12.41 -0.01 -6.32
CA LYS A 86 -13.24 0.93 -7.09
C LYS A 86 -14.31 1.53 -6.20
N ILE A 87 -14.46 2.84 -6.21
CA ILE A 87 -15.41 3.57 -5.37
C ILE A 87 -16.19 4.57 -6.21
N SER A 88 -17.50 4.42 -6.26
CA SER A 88 -18.37 5.29 -7.07
C SER A 88 -19.11 6.37 -6.26
N THR A 89 -19.43 6.12 -4.98
CA THR A 89 -20.16 7.08 -4.14
C THR A 89 -19.24 8.17 -3.59
N GLU A 90 -19.74 9.40 -3.42
CA GLU A 90 -18.93 10.49 -2.85
C GLU A 90 -18.64 10.29 -1.35
N GLN A 91 -19.58 9.70 -0.61
CA GLN A 91 -19.41 9.40 0.81
C GLN A 91 -18.26 8.41 1.03
N ASP A 92 -18.23 7.30 0.28
CA ASP A 92 -17.18 6.29 0.42
C ASP A 92 -15.82 6.82 -0.06
N LYS A 93 -15.81 7.73 -1.05
CA LYS A 93 -14.56 8.40 -1.46
C LYS A 93 -13.97 9.23 -0.34
N GLN A 94 -14.81 9.99 0.37
CA GLN A 94 -14.35 10.80 1.49
C GLN A 94 -13.77 9.92 2.60
N THR A 95 -14.48 8.84 2.98
CA THR A 95 -13.97 7.86 3.95
C THR A 95 -12.68 7.19 3.48
N ALA A 96 -12.58 6.85 2.20
CA ALA A 96 -11.36 6.26 1.65
C ALA A 96 -10.17 7.22 1.69
N LEU A 97 -10.38 8.52 1.44
CA LEU A 97 -9.33 9.52 1.55
C LEU A 97 -8.84 9.66 3.00
N GLU A 98 -9.74 9.65 3.97
CA GLU A 98 -9.41 9.68 5.40
C GLU A 98 -8.63 8.44 5.85
N MET A 99 -8.84 7.29 5.21
CA MET A 99 -8.13 6.05 5.52
C MET A 99 -6.75 5.93 4.85
N VAL A 100 -6.42 6.81 3.90
CA VAL A 100 -5.15 6.80 3.15
C VAL A 100 -4.13 7.82 3.69
N ILE A 101 -4.59 8.83 4.42
CA ILE A 101 -3.79 9.91 5.03
C ILE A 101 -3.34 9.48 6.43
#